data_AF-A0A1C0T4Q1-F1
#
_entry.id   AF-A0A1C0T4Q1-F1
#
_cell.length_a   1.000
_cell.length_b   1.000
_cell.length_c   1.000
_cell.angle_alpha   90.00
_cell.angle_beta   90.00
_cell.angle_gamma   90.00
#
_symmetry.space_group_name_H-M   'P 1'
#
loop_
_entity.id
_entity.type
_entity.pdbx_description
1 polymer ?
#
loop_
_entity_poly.entity_id
_entity_poly.type
_entity_poly.pdbx_seq_one_letter_code
_entity_poly.pdbx_strand_id
1 'polypeptide(L)'
;MPPPIPARETRDIYEVAAPAILTTIRAVDPAIRNLVVVGHNPGMEDLAHLIAGSGKDEALVRMREKFPTAALAVFEFDGSSWEDLASGGCRLVDFVTARQLA
;
A
#
# COMPACT_ATOMS: atom_id res chain seq x y z
N MET A 1 3.64 26.62 -2.07
CA MET A 1 3.02 25.34 -1.65
C MET A 1 2.91 24.46 -2.88
N PRO A 2 3.17 23.14 -2.77
CA PRO A 2 2.91 22.23 -3.88
C PRO A 2 1.42 22.29 -4.29
N PRO A 3 1.09 22.01 -5.56
CA PRO A 3 -0.30 21.99 -6.00
C PRO A 3 -1.10 20.93 -5.24
N PRO A 4 -2.43 21.09 -5.12
CA PRO A 4 -3.27 20.10 -4.48
C PRO A 4 -3.17 18.76 -5.21
N ILE A 5 -2.96 17.69 -4.45
CA ILE A 5 -2.97 16.32 -4.96
C ILE A 5 -4.43 15.85 -5.02
N PRO A 6 -4.94 15.32 -6.15
CA PRO A 6 -6.28 14.76 -6.21
C PRO A 6 -6.47 13.68 -5.13
N ALA A 7 -7.55 13.79 -4.37
CA ALA A 7 -7.87 12.85 -3.29
C ALA A 7 -9.32 12.37 -3.42
N ARG A 8 -9.56 11.10 -3.09
CA ARG A 8 -10.88 10.49 -3.01
C ARG A 8 -11.06 9.87 -1.64
N GLU A 9 -12.05 10.33 -0.89
CA GLU A 9 -12.47 9.67 0.34
C GLU A 9 -13.44 8.53 0.02
N THR A 10 -13.29 7.40 0.69
CA THR A 10 -14.23 6.27 0.58
C THR A 10 -14.30 5.47 1.86
N ARG A 11 -15.48 4.90 2.13
CA ARG A 11 -15.70 3.92 3.21
C ARG A 11 -15.20 2.52 2.84
N ASP A 12 -14.92 2.26 1.57
CA ASP A 12 -14.51 0.94 1.04
C ASP A 12 -13.11 0.51 1.52
N ILE A 13 -12.40 1.38 2.26
CA ILE A 13 -11.11 1.08 2.88
C ILE A 13 -11.13 1.28 4.41
N TYR A 14 -12.29 1.60 5.00
CA TYR A 14 -12.44 1.87 6.42
C TYR A 14 -12.83 0.59 7.17
N GLU A 15 -11.96 0.12 8.07
CA GLU A 15 -12.20 -1.07 8.93
C GLU A 15 -12.62 -2.34 8.14
N VAL A 16 -12.13 -2.47 6.90
CA VAL A 16 -12.35 -3.65 6.05
C VAL A 16 -11.08 -4.50 5.94
N ALA A 17 -11.26 -5.77 5.57
CA ALA A 17 -10.15 -6.69 5.35
C ALA A 17 -9.34 -6.35 4.08
N ALA A 18 -8.07 -6.75 4.05
CA ALA A 18 -7.15 -6.52 2.94
C ALA A 18 -7.70 -6.86 1.54
N PRO A 19 -8.45 -7.98 1.31
CA PRO A 19 -9.00 -8.27 -0.01
C PRO A 19 -10.01 -7.23 -0.51
N ALA A 20 -10.79 -6.62 0.40
CA ALA A 20 -11.73 -5.55 0.05
C ALA A 20 -10.97 -4.28 -0.34
N ILE A 21 -9.91 -3.94 0.40
CA ILE A 21 -9.04 -2.80 0.08
C ILE A 21 -8.36 -3.02 -1.28
N LEU A 22 -7.84 -4.23 -1.55
CA LEU A 22 -7.25 -4.60 -2.83
C LEU A 22 -8.26 -4.47 -3.98
N THR A 23 -9.52 -4.86 -3.76
CA THR A 23 -10.60 -4.67 -4.73
C THR A 23 -10.83 -3.19 -5.03
N THR A 24 -10.83 -2.34 -3.99
CA THR A 24 -10.94 -0.89 -4.15
C THR A 24 -9.77 -0.29 -4.93
N ILE A 25 -8.55 -0.78 -4.71
CA ILE A 25 -7.35 -0.34 -5.47
C ILE A 25 -7.46 -0.76 -6.93
N ARG A 26 -7.89 -1.99 -7.22
CA ARG A 26 -8.05 -2.49 -8.60
C ARG A 26 -9.04 -1.68 -9.43
N ALA A 27 -10.00 -1.01 -8.79
CA ALA A 27 -10.98 -0.15 -9.45
C ALA A 27 -10.49 1.29 -9.73
N VAL A 28 -9.23 1.61 -9.41
CA VAL A 28 -8.65 2.93 -9.68
C VAL A 28 -8.42 3.12 -11.18
N ASP A 29 -8.68 4.33 -11.68
CA ASP A 29 -8.46 4.70 -13.08
C ASP A 29 -7.03 4.34 -13.52
N PRO A 30 -6.87 3.54 -14.60
CA PRO A 30 -5.56 3.17 -15.16
C PRO A 30 -4.65 4.35 -15.53
N ALA A 31 -5.21 5.55 -15.73
CA ALA A 31 -4.43 6.77 -15.96
C ALA A 31 -3.63 7.21 -14.72
N ILE A 32 -4.02 6.79 -13.52
CA ILE A 32 -3.31 7.10 -12.27
C ILE A 32 -2.07 6.20 -12.16
N ARG A 33 -0.89 6.80 -12.31
CA ARG A 33 0.38 6.05 -12.27
C ARG A 33 0.92 5.78 -10.87
N ASN A 34 0.57 6.63 -9.91
CA ASN A 34 1.00 6.52 -8.52
C ASN A 34 -0.22 6.71 -7.61
N LEU A 35 -0.43 5.77 -6.70
CA LEU A 35 -1.54 5.80 -5.75
C LEU A 35 -0.98 5.79 -4.34
N VAL A 36 -1.48 6.68 -3.49
CA VAL A 36 -1.27 6.62 -2.05
C VAL A 36 -2.59 6.21 -1.40
N VAL A 37 -2.54 5.13 -0.62
CA VAL A 37 -3.69 4.65 0.16
C VAL A 37 -3.42 4.95 1.63
N VAL A 38 -4.32 5.71 2.25
CA VAL A 38 -4.26 6.06 3.67
C VAL A 38 -5.49 5.48 4.34
N GLY A 39 -5.29 4.63 5.34
CA GLY A 39 -6.38 4.00 6.07
C GLY A 39 -5.93 3.40 7.40
N HIS A 40 -6.71 2.46 7.92
CA HIS A 40 -6.55 1.94 9.27
C HIS A 40 -6.02 0.50 9.31
N ASN A 41 -5.26 0.20 10.35
CA ASN A 41 -4.91 -1.18 10.72
C ASN A 41 -6.11 -1.89 11.36
N PRO A 42 -6.21 -3.23 11.26
CA PRO A 42 -5.21 -4.14 10.65
C PRO A 42 -5.23 -4.16 9.12
N GLY A 43 -6.27 -3.63 8.47
CA GLY A 43 -6.46 -3.75 7.01
C GLY A 43 -5.28 -3.26 6.15
N MET A 44 -4.62 -2.14 6.53
CA MET A 44 -3.45 -1.63 5.80
C MET A 44 -2.22 -2.53 5.96
N GLU A 45 -1.94 -3.00 7.17
CA GLU A 45 -0.88 -3.98 7.47
C GLU A 45 -1.11 -5.27 6.68
N ASP A 46 -2.31 -5.83 6.78
CA ASP A 46 -2.69 -7.05 6.08
C ASP A 46 -2.59 -6.89 4.56
N LEU A 47 -2.95 -5.72 4.01
CA LEU A 47 -2.80 -5.43 2.59
C LEU A 47 -1.34 -5.40 2.17
N ALA A 48 -0.49 -4.71 2.94
CA ALA A 48 0.94 -4.63 2.66
C ALA A 48 1.57 -6.03 2.64
N HIS A 49 1.17 -6.90 3.57
CA HIS A 49 1.55 -8.31 3.56
C HIS A 49 1.01 -9.08 2.36
N LEU A 50 -0.27 -8.88 2.02
CA LEU A 50 -0.96 -9.59 0.95
C LEU A 50 -0.32 -9.34 -0.41
N ILE A 51 0.09 -8.10 -0.71
CA ILE A 51 0.62 -7.74 -2.03
C ILE A 51 2.15 -7.93 -2.14
N ALA A 52 2.87 -7.99 -1.02
CA ALA A 52 4.32 -8.16 -1.01
C ALA A 52 4.74 -9.56 -1.45
N GLY A 53 5.24 -9.70 -2.69
CA GLY A 53 5.83 -10.93 -3.21
C GLY A 53 7.35 -10.98 -3.12
N SER A 54 8.00 -9.83 -3.29
CA SER A 54 9.46 -9.69 -3.24
C SER A 54 9.85 -8.35 -2.63
N GLY A 55 11.15 -8.08 -2.44
CA GLY A 55 11.63 -6.82 -1.89
C GLY A 55 13.02 -6.98 -1.25
N LYS A 56 13.53 -5.89 -0.68
CA LYS A 56 14.78 -5.95 0.11
C LYS A 56 14.52 -6.71 1.40
N ASP A 57 15.36 -7.71 1.71
CA ASP A 57 15.17 -8.59 2.86
C ASP A 57 14.97 -7.83 4.17
N GLU A 58 15.80 -6.83 4.47
CA GLU A 58 15.68 -6.03 5.69
C GLU A 58 14.36 -5.24 5.77
N ALA A 59 13.89 -4.66 4.66
CA ALA A 59 12.65 -3.91 4.62
C ALA A 59 11.44 -4.84 4.80
N LEU A 60 11.47 -6.01 4.16
CA LEU A 60 10.44 -7.04 4.31
C LEU A 60 10.39 -7.58 5.74
N VAL A 61 11.54 -7.88 6.35
CA VAL A 61 11.62 -8.35 7.74
C VAL A 61 11.01 -7.31 8.68
N ARG A 62 11.40 -6.04 8.55
CA ARG A 62 10.88 -4.96 9.40
C ARG A 62 9.37 -4.74 9.22
N MET A 63 8.90 -4.73 7.97
CA MET A 63 7.46 -4.60 7.68
C MET A 63 6.68 -5.77 8.29
N ARG A 64 7.24 -6.98 8.21
CA ARG A 64 6.60 -8.18 8.75
C ARG A 64 6.64 -8.29 10.27
N GLU A 65 7.62 -7.65 10.90
CA GLU A 65 7.70 -7.58 12.35
C GLU A 65 6.63 -6.65 12.92
N LYS A 66 6.40 -5.49 12.28
CA LYS A 66 5.41 -4.52 12.73
C LYS A 66 5.06 -3.47 11.67
N PHE A 67 3.77 -3.14 11.56
CA PHE A 67 3.29 -1.99 10.81
C PHE A 67 2.69 -0.89 11.74
N PRO A 68 3.53 -0.02 12.35
CA PRO A 68 3.03 0.97 13.31
C PRO A 68 2.25 2.12 12.64
N THR A 69 1.57 2.94 13.45
CA THR A 69 0.92 4.18 12.98
C THR A 69 1.90 5.04 12.19
N ALA A 70 1.41 5.61 11.08
CA ALA A 70 2.20 6.42 10.15
C ALA A 70 3.39 5.67 9.51
N ALA A 71 3.36 4.34 9.47
CA ALA A 71 4.25 3.58 8.60
C ALA A 71 3.85 3.77 7.12
N LEU A 72 4.86 3.81 6.26
CA LEU A 72 4.73 3.90 4.81
C LEU A 72 5.47 2.71 4.20
N ALA A 73 4.72 1.84 3.52
CA ALA A 73 5.27 0.80 2.66
C ALA A 73 5.11 1.26 1.21
N VAL A 74 6.22 1.23 0.46
CA VAL A 74 6.25 1.65 -0.94
C VAL A 74 6.45 0.40 -1.79
N PHE A 75 5.58 0.23 -2.79
CA PHE A 75 5.56 -0.94 -3.65
C PHE A 75 5.67 -0.53 -5.12
N GLU A 76 6.32 -1.38 -5.89
CA GLU A 76 6.29 -1.38 -7.36
C GLU A 76 5.75 -2.73 -7.83
N PHE A 77 4.99 -2.75 -8.91
CA PHE A 77 4.54 -4.00 -9.55
C PHE A 77 4.56 -3.84 -11.06
N ASP A 78 4.80 -4.96 -11.74
CA ASP A 78 4.83 -5.01 -13.20
C ASP A 78 3.41 -5.32 -13.71
N GLY A 79 2.62 -4.26 -13.89
CA GLY A 79 1.25 -4.31 -14.40
C GLY A 79 0.96 -3.17 -15.36
N SER A 80 -0.01 -3.38 -16.25
CA SER A 80 -0.46 -2.39 -17.22
C SER A 80 -1.59 -1.51 -16.67
N SER A 81 -2.32 -2.02 -15.67
CA SER A 81 -3.39 -1.34 -14.97
C SER A 81 -3.43 -1.74 -13.49
N TRP A 82 -4.25 -1.05 -12.68
CA TRP A 82 -4.49 -1.44 -11.29
C TRP A 82 -5.22 -2.78 -11.14
N GLU A 83 -5.98 -3.21 -12.16
CA GLU A 83 -6.67 -4.51 -12.15
C GLU A 83 -5.69 -5.69 -12.10
N ASP A 84 -4.49 -5.51 -12.67
CA ASP A 84 -3.40 -6.50 -12.69
C ASP A 84 -2.76 -6.72 -11.31
N LEU A 85 -3.00 -5.82 -10.35
CA LEU A 85 -2.40 -5.87 -9.03
C LEU A 85 -2.82 -7.14 -8.29
N ALA A 86 -1.93 -8.12 -8.18
CA ALA A 86 -2.18 -9.41 -7.56
C ALA A 86 -1.62 -9.52 -6.14
N SER A 87 -2.16 -10.47 -5.36
CA SER A 87 -1.52 -10.94 -4.13
C SER A 87 -0.12 -11.46 -4.45
N GLY A 88 0.89 -11.04 -3.68
CA GLY A 88 2.28 -11.30 -3.97
C GLY A 88 2.78 -10.71 -5.30
N GLY A 89 2.03 -9.81 -5.94
CA GLY A 89 2.37 -9.22 -7.23
C GLY A 89 3.33 -8.04 -7.14
N CYS A 90 3.63 -7.55 -5.94
CA CYS A 90 4.48 -6.37 -5.73
C CYS A 90 5.87 -6.72 -5.23
N ARG A 91 6.81 -5.84 -5.59
CA ARG A 91 8.11 -5.69 -4.95
C ARG A 91 8.04 -4.54 -3.93
N LEU A 92 8.35 -4.82 -2.67
CA LEU A 92 8.55 -3.78 -1.65
C LEU A 92 9.87 -3.06 -1.93
N VAL A 93 9.79 -1.76 -2.24
CA VAL A 93 10.97 -0.93 -2.55
C VAL A 93 11.50 -0.18 -1.32
N ASP A 94 10.60 0.20 -0.41
CA ASP A 94 10.97 0.85 0.84
C ASP A 94 9.92 0.62 1.93
N PHE A 95 10.35 0.69 3.19
CA PHE A 95 9.49 0.67 4.36
C PHE A 95 10.01 1.65 5.40
N VAL A 96 9.25 2.72 5.64
CA VAL A 96 9.60 3.82 6.52
C VAL A 96 8.61 3.89 7.68
N THR A 97 9.11 4.16 8.88
CA THR A 97 8.28 4.40 10.07
C THR A 97 8.63 5.76 10.67
N ALA A 98 7.67 6.39 11.35
CA ALA A 98 7.89 7.70 11.98
C ALA A 98 9.12 7.72 12.90
N ARG A 99 9.41 6.61 13.59
CA ARG A 99 10.59 6.47 14.47
C ARG A 99 11.92 6.69 13.74
N GLN A 100 11.99 6.41 12.44
CA GLN A 100 13.23 6.53 11.66
C GLN A 100 13.46 7.94 11.10
N LEU A 101 12.46 8.81 11.20
CA LEU A 101 12.52 10.19 10.72
C LEU A 101 12.76 11.19 11.87
N ALA A 102 12.86 10.69 13.10
CA ALA A 102 13.04 11.46 14.33
C ALA A 102 14.53 11.64 14.68
#